data_AF-F9Y5X0-F1
#
_entry.id   AF-F9Y5X0-F1
#
_cell.length_a   1.000
_cell.length_b   1.000
_cell.length_c   1.000
_cell.angle_alpha   90.00
_cell.angle_beta   90.00
_cell.angle_gamma   90.00
#
_symmetry.space_group_name_H-M   'P 1'
#
loop_
_entity.id
_entity.type
_entity.pdbx_description
1 polymer ?
#
loop_
_entity_poly.entity_id
_entity_poly.type
_entity_poly.pdbx_seq_one_letter_code
_entity_poly.pdbx_strand_id
1 'polypeptide(L)'
;MIMRRYTLFEDIQGLAIGSIGAATGIFLLRAAGLITGGTAGIALLLSYVTHWSFGAVFFWVNVPFYAIALFTRGWSFTLKGIISVGAVSLLTAVAQDYITITAIDPLLAAVVFGIVAGVGILGLFRHGSSLGGTSMLAVMAQERWGIKAGWVQMGMDAVIFIVALFLLPFPQVAFSFVGTFILSFVLAFNHRKDWYIAG
;
A
#
# COMPACT_ATOMS: atom_id res chain seq x y z
N MET A 1 9.73 -9.27 25.15
CA MET A 1 9.51 -8.33 24.04
C MET A 1 8.54 -7.25 24.53
N ILE A 2 9.03 -6.07 24.91
CA ILE A 2 8.16 -5.01 25.47
C ILE A 2 7.47 -4.33 24.29
N MET A 3 6.28 -4.79 23.93
CA MET A 3 5.39 -4.02 23.05
C MET A 3 4.98 -2.77 23.81
N ARG A 4 5.56 -1.60 23.48
CA ARG A 4 4.98 -0.33 23.94
C ARG A 4 3.54 -0.30 23.43
N ARG A 5 2.59 -0.36 24.37
CA ARG A 5 1.17 -0.17 24.06
C ARG A 5 0.97 1.30 23.78
N TYR A 6 0.84 1.68 22.51
CA TYR A 6 0.29 2.98 22.16
C TYR A 6 -1.05 3.16 22.89
N THR A 7 -1.30 4.36 23.38
CA THR A 7 -2.63 4.73 23.85
C THR A 7 -3.61 4.66 22.67
N LEU A 8 -4.89 4.49 22.96
CA LEU A 8 -5.92 4.44 21.90
C LEU A 8 -5.90 5.71 21.04
N PHE A 9 -5.66 6.87 21.65
CA PHE A 9 -5.53 8.14 20.93
C PHE A 9 -4.34 8.14 19.98
N GLU A 10 -3.16 7.72 20.44
CA GLU A 10 -1.95 7.61 19.62
C GLU A 10 -2.14 6.67 18.44
N ASP A 11 -2.86 5.57 18.67
CA ASP A 11 -3.16 4.59 17.65
C ASP A 11 -4.10 5.14 16.58
N ILE A 12 -5.20 5.76 16.99
CA ILE A 12 -6.18 6.37 16.07
C ILE A 12 -5.53 7.46 15.22
N GLN A 13 -4.78 8.39 15.83
CA GLN A 13 -4.13 9.45 15.06
C GLN A 13 -3.08 8.89 14.10
N GLY A 14 -2.31 7.88 14.51
CA GLY A 14 -1.29 7.26 13.67
C GLY A 14 -1.88 6.53 12.47
N LEU A 15 -2.98 5.78 12.69
CA LEU A 15 -3.72 5.11 11.62
C LEU A 15 -4.35 6.12 10.66
N ALA A 16 -4.91 7.23 11.18
CA ALA A 16 -5.50 8.28 10.35
C ALA A 16 -4.44 8.96 9.46
N ILE A 17 -3.34 9.46 10.05
CA ILE A 17 -2.27 10.14 9.33
C ILE A 17 -1.61 9.19 8.30
N GLY A 18 -1.34 7.95 8.70
CA GLY A 18 -0.76 6.95 7.81
C GLY A 18 -1.67 6.62 6.62
N SER A 19 -2.97 6.49 6.86
CA SER A 19 -3.96 6.23 5.81
C SER A 19 -4.14 7.42 4.89
N ILE A 20 -4.14 8.66 5.40
CA ILE A 20 -4.19 9.88 4.58
C ILE A 20 -2.96 9.95 3.68
N GLY A 21 -1.75 9.78 4.22
CA GLY A 21 -0.53 9.80 3.41
C GLY A 21 -0.54 8.74 2.30
N ALA A 22 -0.92 7.51 2.63
CA ALA A 22 -1.05 6.46 1.62
C ALA A 22 -2.13 6.77 0.57
N ALA A 23 -3.30 7.23 0.99
CA ALA A 23 -4.39 7.61 0.09
C ALA A 23 -3.99 8.74 -0.85
N THR A 24 -3.35 9.79 -0.34
CA THR A 24 -2.87 10.92 -1.15
C THR A 24 -1.86 10.46 -2.20
N GLY A 25 -0.86 9.67 -1.81
CA GLY A 25 0.10 9.13 -2.76
C GLY A 25 -0.58 8.30 -3.85
N ILE A 26 -1.46 7.36 -3.47
CA ILE A 26 -2.17 6.49 -4.42
C ILE A 26 -3.10 7.29 -5.34
N PHE A 27 -3.76 8.32 -4.81
CA PHE A 27 -4.60 9.22 -5.60
C PHE A 27 -3.79 9.94 -6.69
N LEU A 28 -2.64 10.52 -6.34
CA LEU A 28 -1.74 11.19 -7.30
C LEU A 28 -1.20 10.22 -8.35
N LEU A 29 -0.80 9.02 -7.92
CA LEU A 29 -0.34 7.96 -8.81
C LEU A 29 -1.44 7.60 -9.84
N ARG A 30 -2.67 7.40 -9.38
CA ARG A 30 -3.81 7.09 -10.25
C ARG A 30 -4.15 8.25 -11.18
N ALA A 31 -4.09 9.49 -10.70
CA ALA A 31 -4.36 10.68 -11.52
C ALA A 31 -3.39 10.81 -12.70
N ALA A 32 -2.18 10.30 -12.57
CA ALA A 32 -1.19 10.20 -13.65
C ALA A 32 -1.33 8.93 -14.52
N GLY A 33 -2.35 8.10 -14.30
CA GLY A 33 -2.54 6.84 -15.02
C GLY A 33 -1.51 5.76 -14.69
N LEU A 34 -0.92 5.82 -13.50
CA LEU A 34 0.16 4.93 -13.07
C LEU A 34 -0.34 3.86 -12.09
N ILE A 35 0.45 2.79 -11.95
CA ILE A 35 0.21 1.68 -11.04
C ILE A 35 1.35 1.52 -10.03
N THR A 36 1.15 0.61 -9.08
CA THR A 36 2.20 0.18 -8.15
C THR A 36 2.19 -1.34 -7.96
N GLY A 37 2.96 -1.85 -7.01
CA GLY A 37 2.96 -3.25 -6.60
C GLY A 37 1.88 -3.59 -5.55
N GLY A 38 1.86 -4.86 -5.16
CA GLY A 38 0.98 -5.40 -4.14
C GLY A 38 -0.52 -5.27 -4.42
N THR A 39 -1.33 -5.30 -3.37
CA THR A 39 -2.80 -5.26 -3.50
C THR A 39 -3.31 -3.93 -4.08
N ALA A 40 -2.61 -2.83 -3.83
CA ALA A 40 -2.94 -1.54 -4.44
C ALA A 40 -2.70 -1.57 -5.96
N GLY A 41 -1.62 -2.19 -6.42
CA GLY A 41 -1.36 -2.44 -7.85
C GLY A 41 -2.44 -3.25 -8.54
N ILE A 42 -2.81 -4.39 -7.93
CA ILE A 42 -3.91 -5.24 -8.40
C ILE A 42 -5.20 -4.43 -8.51
N ALA A 43 -5.52 -3.64 -7.48
CA ALA A 43 -6.72 -2.82 -7.46
C ALA A 43 -6.72 -1.70 -8.51
N LEU A 44 -5.58 -1.05 -8.76
CA LEU A 44 -5.46 -0.05 -9.81
C LEU A 44 -5.71 -0.67 -11.19
N LEU A 45 -5.04 -1.78 -11.51
CA LEU A 45 -5.24 -2.49 -12.78
C LEU A 45 -6.69 -2.92 -12.98
N LEU A 46 -7.30 -3.54 -11.97
CA LEU A 46 -8.70 -3.94 -12.03
C LEU A 46 -9.62 -2.72 -12.20
N SER A 47 -9.34 -1.60 -11.52
CA SER A 47 -10.14 -0.37 -11.68
C SER A 47 -10.05 0.22 -13.10
N TYR A 48 -8.91 0.08 -13.79
CA TYR A 48 -8.74 0.53 -15.16
C TYR A 48 -9.49 -0.35 -16.17
N VAL A 49 -9.58 -1.65 -15.92
CA VAL A 49 -10.27 -2.60 -16.82
C VAL A 49 -11.78 -2.67 -16.57
N THR A 50 -12.21 -2.61 -15.31
CA THR A 50 -13.63 -2.76 -14.92
C THR A 50 -14.39 -1.44 -14.87
N HIS A 51 -13.68 -0.31 -14.91
CA HIS A 51 -14.22 1.04 -14.70
C HIS A 51 -14.89 1.25 -13.32
N TRP A 52 -14.69 0.33 -12.37
CA TRP A 52 -15.12 0.53 -10.99
C TRP A 52 -14.21 1.53 -10.27
N SER A 53 -14.73 2.17 -9.23
CA SER A 53 -13.92 3.07 -8.41
C SER A 53 -12.76 2.29 -7.77
N PHE A 54 -11.58 2.90 -7.76
CA PHE A 54 -10.40 2.28 -7.16
C PHE A 54 -10.66 1.89 -5.70
N GLY A 55 -11.32 2.75 -4.92
CA GLY A 55 -11.62 2.48 -3.51
C GLY A 55 -12.45 1.22 -3.32
N ALA A 56 -13.50 1.02 -4.12
CA ALA A 56 -14.32 -0.19 -4.04
C ALA A 56 -13.50 -1.44 -4.36
N VAL A 57 -12.74 -1.41 -5.46
CA VAL A 57 -11.90 -2.54 -5.88
C VAL A 57 -10.83 -2.84 -4.84
N PHE A 58 -10.16 -1.81 -4.29
CA PHE A 58 -9.11 -1.97 -3.30
C PHE A 58 -9.63 -2.61 -2.01
N PHE A 59 -10.82 -2.21 -1.54
CA PHE A 59 -11.43 -2.83 -0.38
C PHE A 59 -11.72 -4.33 -0.62
N TRP A 60 -12.35 -4.67 -1.75
CA TRP A 60 -12.71 -6.05 -2.08
C TRP A 60 -11.51 -6.95 -2.35
N VAL A 61 -10.48 -6.46 -3.04
CA VAL A 61 -9.22 -7.20 -3.26
C VAL A 61 -8.56 -7.56 -1.93
N ASN A 62 -8.70 -6.74 -0.89
CA ASN A 62 -8.11 -7.00 0.41
C ASN A 62 -8.92 -7.98 1.29
N VAL A 63 -10.20 -8.25 0.99
CA VAL A 63 -11.06 -9.18 1.76
C VAL A 63 -10.43 -10.56 2.03
N PRO A 64 -9.92 -11.29 1.02
CA PRO A 64 -9.29 -12.59 1.28
C PRO A 64 -8.09 -12.49 2.23
N PHE A 65 -7.39 -11.35 2.22
CA PHE A 65 -6.24 -11.13 3.10
C PHE A 65 -6.64 -10.77 4.52
N TYR A 66 -7.82 -10.18 4.76
CA TYR A 66 -8.34 -10.01 6.12
C TYR A 66 -8.62 -11.36 6.79
N ALA A 67 -9.18 -12.31 6.03
CA ALA A 67 -9.40 -13.66 6.53
C ALA A 67 -8.05 -14.30 6.92
N ILE A 68 -7.04 -14.21 6.05
CA ILE A 68 -5.69 -14.73 6.35
C ILE A 68 -5.06 -14.02 7.56
N ALA A 69 -5.16 -12.70 7.63
CA ALA A 69 -4.64 -11.88 8.73
C ALA A 69 -5.27 -12.28 10.07
N LEU A 70 -6.57 -12.57 10.07
CA LEU A 70 -7.29 -12.96 11.27
C LEU A 70 -6.73 -14.23 11.89
N PHE A 71 -6.44 -15.23 11.05
CA PHE A 71 -5.89 -16.51 11.50
C PHE A 71 -4.39 -16.46 11.82
N THR A 72 -3.64 -15.53 11.24
CA THR A 72 -2.16 -15.50 11.36
C THR A 72 -1.62 -14.43 12.31
N ARG A 73 -2.27 -13.26 12.38
CA ARG A 73 -1.83 -12.09 13.16
C ARG A 73 -2.84 -11.67 14.25
N GLY A 74 -4.05 -12.21 14.23
CA GLY A 74 -5.08 -12.01 15.23
C GLY A 74 -5.96 -10.77 15.00
N TRP A 75 -6.96 -10.61 15.88
CA TRP A 75 -8.03 -9.62 15.74
C TRP A 75 -7.55 -8.16 15.71
N SER A 76 -6.62 -7.79 16.60
CA SER A 76 -6.15 -6.39 16.71
C SER A 76 -5.53 -5.90 15.40
N PHE A 77 -4.59 -6.66 14.83
CA PHE A 77 -3.96 -6.33 13.56
C PHE A 77 -4.97 -6.29 12.41
N THR A 78 -5.88 -7.25 12.38
CA THR A 78 -6.88 -7.40 11.31
C THR A 78 -7.87 -6.23 11.29
N LEU A 79 -8.41 -5.85 12.44
CA LEU A 79 -9.35 -4.73 12.54
C LEU A 79 -8.67 -3.41 12.15
N LYS A 80 -7.43 -3.16 12.61
CA LYS A 80 -6.67 -1.99 12.19
C LYS A 80 -6.42 -1.99 10.68
N GLY A 81 -6.07 -3.13 10.10
CA GLY A 81 -5.90 -3.29 8.66
C GLY A 81 -7.17 -2.99 7.87
N ILE A 82 -8.32 -3.53 8.29
CA ILE A 82 -9.63 -3.23 7.68
C ILE A 82 -9.94 -1.74 7.75
N ILE A 83 -9.71 -1.11 8.91
CA ILE A 83 -9.94 0.33 9.11
C ILE A 83 -9.01 1.15 8.20
N SER A 84 -7.72 0.81 8.13
CA SER A 84 -6.76 1.51 7.28
C SER A 84 -7.06 1.36 5.79
N VAL A 85 -7.34 0.15 5.32
CA VAL A 85 -7.72 -0.08 3.91
C VAL A 85 -9.06 0.58 3.60
N GLY A 86 -10.03 0.51 4.50
CA GLY A 86 -11.31 1.21 4.38
C GLY A 86 -11.13 2.73 4.30
N ALA A 87 -10.28 3.30 5.16
CA ALA A 87 -9.95 4.72 5.14
C ALA A 87 -9.27 5.12 3.83
N VAL A 88 -8.27 4.37 3.36
CA VAL A 88 -7.62 4.62 2.06
C VAL A 88 -8.62 4.52 0.92
N SER A 89 -9.49 3.51 0.94
CA SER A 89 -10.54 3.31 -0.07
C SER A 89 -11.51 4.48 -0.12
N LEU A 90 -11.99 4.94 1.03
CA LEU A 90 -12.91 6.06 1.14
C LEU A 90 -12.23 7.37 0.73
N LEU A 91 -11.04 7.66 1.27
CA LEU A 91 -10.31 8.90 0.99
C LEU A 91 -9.95 9.02 -0.49
N THR A 92 -9.54 7.92 -1.14
CA THR A 92 -9.24 7.93 -2.57
C THR A 92 -10.49 8.07 -3.44
N ALA A 93 -11.63 7.49 -3.04
CA ALA A 93 -12.91 7.68 -3.73
C ALA A 93 -13.39 9.14 -3.61
N VAL A 94 -13.39 9.69 -2.39
CA VAL A 94 -13.73 11.10 -2.14
C VAL A 94 -12.78 12.04 -2.89
N ALA A 95 -11.47 11.78 -2.89
CA ALA A 95 -10.53 12.61 -3.65
C ALA A 95 -10.82 12.59 -5.15
N GLN A 96 -11.28 11.47 -5.72
CA GLN A 96 -11.67 11.39 -7.14
C GLN A 96 -12.90 12.25 -7.45
N ASP A 97 -13.88 12.29 -6.55
CA ASP A 97 -15.13 13.03 -6.78
C ASP A 97 -14.97 14.54 -6.52
N TYR A 98 -14.09 14.93 -5.61
CA TYR A 98 -14.00 16.32 -5.13
C TYR A 98 -12.69 17.05 -5.50
N ILE A 99 -11.65 16.35 -5.99
CA ILE A 99 -10.38 16.97 -6.39
C ILE A 99 -10.13 16.70 -7.87
N THR A 100 -10.19 17.77 -8.68
CA THR A 100 -9.84 17.70 -10.10
C THR A 100 -8.37 18.08 -10.29
N ILE A 101 -7.59 17.16 -10.84
CA ILE A 101 -6.21 17.42 -11.29
C ILE A 101 -6.26 17.64 -12.80
N THR A 102 -6.03 18.88 -13.24
CA THR A 102 -6.07 19.26 -14.66
C THR A 102 -4.83 18.83 -15.44
N ALA A 103 -3.67 18.80 -14.77
CA ALA A 103 -2.43 18.29 -15.31
C ALA A 103 -1.56 17.76 -14.18
N ILE A 104 -0.88 16.64 -14.44
CA ILE A 104 0.12 16.09 -13.53
C ILE A 104 1.21 15.41 -14.36
N ASP A 105 2.47 15.76 -14.08
CA ASP A 105 3.60 15.10 -14.70
C ASP A 105 3.74 13.67 -14.12
N PRO A 106 3.82 12.61 -14.96
CA PRO A 106 3.87 11.24 -14.47
C PRO A 106 5.10 10.93 -13.62
N LEU A 107 6.26 11.52 -13.92
CA LEU A 107 7.46 11.29 -13.14
C LEU A 107 7.33 11.93 -11.75
N LEU A 108 6.82 13.17 -11.69
CA LEU A 108 6.54 13.84 -10.42
C LEU A 108 5.51 13.07 -9.60
N ALA A 109 4.42 12.60 -10.22
CA ALA A 109 3.41 11.77 -9.56
C ALA A 109 4.04 10.50 -8.96
N ALA A 110 4.89 9.81 -9.71
CA ALA A 110 5.57 8.60 -9.26
C ALA A 110 6.50 8.86 -8.07
N VAL A 111 7.29 9.94 -8.12
CA VAL A 111 8.21 10.32 -7.03
C VAL A 111 7.43 10.71 -5.76
N VAL A 112 6.43 11.58 -5.90
CA VAL A 112 5.62 12.03 -4.77
C VAL A 112 4.83 10.87 -4.17
N PHE A 113 4.26 10.00 -4.99
CA PHE A 113 3.64 8.74 -4.54
C PHE A 113 4.62 7.92 -3.69
N GLY A 114 5.81 7.62 -4.22
CA GLY A 114 6.75 6.73 -3.55
C GLY A 114 7.15 7.24 -2.16
N ILE A 115 7.36 8.54 -2.02
CA ILE A 115 7.71 9.17 -0.75
C ILE A 115 6.51 9.24 0.20
N VAL A 116 5.42 9.86 -0.24
CA VAL A 116 4.27 10.16 0.63
C VAL A 116 3.54 8.87 1.03
N ALA A 117 3.31 7.96 0.10
CA ALA A 117 2.72 6.67 0.43
C ALA A 117 3.66 5.81 1.27
N GLY A 118 4.98 5.86 1.01
CA GLY A 118 5.98 5.14 1.80
C GLY A 118 5.98 5.57 3.27
N VAL A 119 6.00 6.89 3.52
CA VAL A 119 5.89 7.44 4.89
C VAL A 119 4.55 7.06 5.54
N GLY A 120 3.45 7.17 4.80
CA GLY A 120 2.13 6.76 5.29
C GLY A 120 2.09 5.28 5.70
N ILE A 121 2.57 4.39 4.84
CA ILE A 121 2.66 2.95 5.08
C ILE A 121 3.56 2.63 6.29
N LEU A 122 4.70 3.31 6.45
CA LEU A 122 5.55 3.16 7.64
C LEU A 122 4.82 3.54 8.93
N GLY A 123 4.03 4.62 8.89
CA GLY A 123 3.17 5.01 10.00
C GLY A 123 2.18 3.90 10.36
N LEU A 124 1.52 3.31 9.37
CA LEU A 124 0.61 2.19 9.58
C LEU A 124 1.31 0.96 10.18
N PHE A 125 2.50 0.61 9.67
CA PHE A 125 3.29 -0.49 10.23
C PHE A 125 3.66 -0.27 11.70
N ARG A 126 3.99 0.97 12.10
CA ARG A 126 4.30 1.30 13.50
C ARG A 126 3.13 1.05 14.44
N HIS A 127 1.91 1.28 13.96
CA HIS A 127 0.68 1.05 14.72
C HIS A 127 0.11 -0.38 14.58
N GLY A 128 0.86 -1.29 13.94
CA GLY A 128 0.43 -2.67 13.76
C GLY A 128 -0.74 -2.82 12.78
N SER A 129 -0.74 -2.01 11.72
CA SER A 129 -1.66 -2.10 10.58
C SER A 129 -0.87 -2.33 9.27
N SER A 130 -1.55 -2.71 8.20
CA SER A 130 -0.99 -2.86 6.84
C SER A 130 -2.04 -2.48 5.79
N LEU A 131 -1.60 -2.00 4.63
CA LEU A 131 -2.43 -1.76 3.45
C LEU A 131 -2.37 -2.89 2.42
N GLY A 132 -1.50 -3.87 2.66
CA GLY A 132 -1.13 -4.88 1.69
C GLY A 132 -1.33 -6.28 2.24
N GLY A 133 -2.07 -7.08 1.49
CA GLY A 133 -2.17 -8.52 1.68
C GLY A 133 -1.00 -9.32 1.07
N THR A 134 -0.42 -8.82 -0.03
CA THR A 134 0.72 -9.47 -0.70
C THR A 134 1.98 -9.45 0.16
N SER A 135 2.26 -8.35 0.86
CA SER A 135 3.38 -8.29 1.82
C SER A 135 3.20 -9.28 2.96
N MET A 136 1.96 -9.50 3.42
CA MET A 136 1.65 -10.54 4.40
C MET A 136 1.90 -11.94 3.84
N LEU A 137 1.46 -12.23 2.62
CA LEU A 137 1.75 -13.50 1.95
C LEU A 137 3.26 -13.73 1.80
N ALA A 138 4.02 -12.70 1.47
CA ALA A 138 5.48 -12.79 1.36
C ALA A 138 6.12 -13.18 2.70
N VAL A 139 5.68 -12.59 3.81
CA VAL A 139 6.17 -12.95 5.15
C VAL A 139 5.73 -14.36 5.54
N MET A 140 4.48 -14.76 5.24
CA MET A 140 4.02 -16.12 5.51
C MET A 140 4.80 -17.17 4.71
N ALA A 141 5.12 -16.88 3.45
CA ALA A 141 5.97 -17.72 2.61
C ALA A 141 7.39 -17.85 3.20
N GLN A 142 7.92 -16.77 3.77
CA GLN A 142 9.18 -16.83 4.51
C GLN A 142 9.09 -17.70 5.76
N GLU A 143 8.05 -17.54 6.57
CA GLU A 143 7.84 -18.32 7.79
C GLU A 143 7.62 -19.81 7.49
N ARG A 144 6.95 -20.15 6.38
CA ARG A 144 6.60 -21.54 6.03
C ARG A 144 7.65 -22.26 5.21
N TRP A 145 8.32 -21.57 4.29
CA TRP A 145 9.23 -22.19 3.31
C TRP A 145 10.66 -21.65 3.39
N GLY A 146 10.96 -20.69 4.27
CA GLY A 146 12.31 -20.14 4.43
C GLY A 146 12.78 -19.22 3.28
N ILE A 147 11.92 -18.96 2.30
CA ILE A 147 12.23 -18.06 1.18
C ILE A 147 12.20 -16.62 1.69
N LYS A 148 13.21 -15.79 1.39
CA LYS A 148 13.21 -14.40 1.87
C LYS A 148 11.96 -13.67 1.34
N ALA A 149 11.20 -13.02 2.21
CA ALA A 149 9.95 -12.33 1.84
C ALA A 149 10.15 -11.32 0.70
N GLY A 150 11.30 -10.64 0.65
CA GLY A 150 11.65 -9.73 -0.44
C GLY A 150 11.59 -10.40 -1.83
N TRP A 151 12.08 -11.64 -1.97
CA TRP A 151 12.02 -12.36 -3.24
C TRP A 151 10.59 -12.73 -3.63
N VAL A 152 9.78 -13.15 -2.66
CA VAL A 152 8.36 -13.47 -2.90
C VAL A 152 7.59 -12.22 -3.33
N GLN A 153 7.82 -11.11 -2.64
CA GLN A 153 7.23 -9.81 -2.97
C GLN A 153 7.65 -9.34 -4.37
N MET A 154 8.94 -9.39 -4.70
CA MET A 154 9.44 -9.05 -6.03
C MET A 154 8.82 -9.92 -7.13
N GLY A 155 8.63 -11.22 -6.88
CA GLY A 155 7.95 -12.11 -7.82
C GLY A 155 6.49 -11.72 -8.06
N MET A 156 5.74 -11.41 -6.99
CA MET A 156 4.36 -10.94 -7.11
C MET A 156 4.27 -9.61 -7.86
N ASP A 157 5.14 -8.66 -7.52
CA ASP A 157 5.17 -7.35 -8.17
C ASP A 157 5.60 -7.48 -9.64
N ALA A 158 6.54 -8.35 -9.97
CA ALA A 158 6.92 -8.63 -11.36
C ALA A 158 5.73 -9.14 -12.18
N VAL A 159 4.90 -10.04 -11.63
CA VAL A 159 3.68 -10.50 -12.30
C VAL A 159 2.70 -9.34 -12.53
N ILE A 160 2.51 -8.47 -11.54
CA ILE A 160 1.64 -7.28 -11.66
C ILE A 160 2.15 -6.36 -12.79
N PHE A 161 3.45 -6.08 -12.83
CA PHE A 161 4.04 -5.22 -13.87
C PHE A 161 4.03 -5.86 -15.26
N ILE A 162 4.20 -7.19 -15.36
CA ILE A 162 4.05 -7.91 -16.63
C ILE A 162 2.62 -7.77 -17.13
N VAL A 163 1.62 -7.99 -16.28
CA VAL A 163 0.20 -7.79 -16.65
C VAL A 163 -0.05 -6.34 -17.06
N ALA A 164 0.55 -5.38 -16.38
CA ALA A 164 0.42 -3.96 -16.70
C ALA A 164 0.94 -3.61 -18.10
N LEU A 165 2.02 -4.26 -18.59
CA LEU A 165 2.54 -4.04 -19.95
C LEU A 165 1.54 -4.42 -21.05
N PHE A 166 0.59 -5.32 -20.76
CA PHE A 166 -0.48 -5.67 -21.71
C PHE A 166 -1.66 -4.69 -21.66
N LEU A 167 -1.79 -3.91 -20.58
CA LEU A 167 -2.97 -3.07 -20.32
C LEU A 167 -2.68 -1.57 -20.44
N LEU A 168 -1.43 -1.14 -20.25
CA LEU A 168 -1.02 0.25 -20.18
C LEU A 168 0.13 0.54 -21.16
N PRO A 169 0.22 1.76 -21.72
CA PRO A 169 1.38 2.22 -22.46
C PRO A 169 2.69 2.05 -21.68
N PHE A 170 3.75 1.64 -22.39
CA PHE A 170 5.07 1.42 -21.81
C PHE A 170 5.59 2.58 -20.93
N PRO A 171 5.44 3.88 -21.31
CA PRO A 171 5.87 4.98 -20.46
C PRO A 171 5.18 4.99 -19.08
N GLN A 172 3.88 4.70 -19.01
CA GLN A 172 3.17 4.62 -17.74
C GLN A 172 3.72 3.49 -16.86
N VAL A 173 4.00 2.33 -17.45
CA VAL A 173 4.59 1.20 -16.71
C VAL A 173 6.01 1.55 -16.23
N ALA A 174 6.82 2.23 -17.04
CA ALA A 174 8.15 2.67 -16.64
C ALA A 174 8.11 3.68 -15.47
N PHE A 175 7.25 4.69 -15.52
CA PHE A 175 7.08 5.63 -14.40
C PHE A 175 6.50 4.97 -13.15
N SER A 176 5.57 4.03 -13.32
CA SER A 176 5.02 3.20 -12.23
C SER A 176 6.13 2.41 -11.51
N PHE A 177 7.09 1.88 -12.28
CA PHE A 177 8.23 1.15 -11.73
C PHE A 177 9.12 2.08 -10.90
N VAL A 178 9.40 3.29 -11.39
CA VAL A 178 10.15 4.31 -10.65
C VAL A 178 9.45 4.64 -9.31
N GLY A 179 8.15 4.91 -9.33
CA GLY A 179 7.40 5.23 -8.11
C GLY A 179 7.37 4.08 -7.11
N THR A 180 7.21 2.85 -7.59
CA THR A 180 7.23 1.64 -6.75
C THR A 180 8.62 1.34 -6.21
N PHE A 181 9.67 1.61 -6.98
CA PHE A 181 11.06 1.52 -6.52
C PHE A 181 11.34 2.53 -5.40
N ILE A 182 10.91 3.78 -5.55
CA ILE A 182 11.06 4.82 -4.52
C ILE A 182 10.28 4.43 -3.26
N LEU A 183 9.04 3.97 -3.41
CA LEU A 183 8.25 3.42 -2.29
C LEU A 183 9.04 2.34 -1.56
N SER A 184 9.53 1.35 -2.29
CA SER A 184 10.29 0.23 -1.74
C SER A 184 11.58 0.68 -1.05
N PHE A 185 12.26 1.67 -1.61
CA PHE A 185 13.45 2.28 -1.02
C PHE A 185 13.13 2.99 0.30
N VAL A 186 12.06 3.80 0.33
CA VAL A 186 11.59 4.47 1.56
C VAL A 186 11.28 3.43 2.63
N LEU A 187 10.57 2.36 2.29
CA LEU A 187 10.31 1.26 3.21
C LEU A 187 11.62 0.59 3.66
N ALA A 188 12.50 0.19 2.75
CA ALA A 188 13.71 -0.56 3.08
C ALA A 188 14.65 0.20 4.03
N PHE A 189 14.83 1.51 3.82
CA PHE A 189 15.77 2.31 4.61
C PHE A 189 15.17 2.83 5.93
N ASN A 190 13.87 3.09 5.98
CA ASN A 190 13.21 3.68 7.15
C ASN A 190 12.45 2.65 8.00
N HIS A 191 12.18 1.47 7.45
CA HIS A 191 11.62 0.35 8.21
C HIS A 191 12.74 -0.37 8.99
N ARG A 192 13.11 0.22 10.12
CA ARG A 192 14.15 -0.28 11.02
C ARG A 192 13.59 -0.57 12.39
N LYS A 193 13.55 -1.85 12.80
CA LYS A 193 13.01 -2.29 14.10
C LYS A 193 13.72 -1.65 15.31
N ASP A 194 14.92 -1.14 15.09
CA ASP A 194 15.94 -0.75 16.06
C ASP A 194 15.98 0.75 16.39
N TRP A 195 15.42 1.63 15.55
CA TRP A 195 15.26 3.06 15.88
C TRP A 195 14.05 3.37 16.78
N TYR A 196 13.25 2.36 17.11
CA TYR A 196 12.03 2.51 17.92
C TYR A 196 12.27 2.36 19.44
N ILE A 197 13.52 2.17 19.85
CA ILE A 197 13.94 2.13 21.24
C ILE A 197 14.65 3.45 21.55
N ALA A 198 13.87 4.52 21.78
CA ALA A 198 14.40 5.62 22.57
C ALA A 198 14.59 5.08 23.99
N GLY A 199 15.86 5.00 24.42
CA GLY A 199 16.27 4.56 25.74
C GLY A 199 15.63 5.32 26.88
#